data_AF-A0A969T7L6-F1
#
_entry.id   AF-A0A969T7L6-F1
#
_cell.length_a   1.000
_cell.length_b   1.000
_cell.length_c   1.000
_cell.angle_alpha   90.00
_cell.angle_beta   90.00
_cell.angle_gamma   90.00
#
_symmetry.space_group_name_H-M   'P 1'
#
loop_
_entity.id
_entity.type
_entity.pdbx_description
1 polymer ?
#
loop_
_entity_poly.entity_id
_entity_poly.type
_entity_poly.pdbx_seq_one_letter_code
_entity_poly.pdbx_strand_id
1 'polypeptide(L)'
;MVNYFGIELLSENQLTFYIKSTWSGGLQNCTVYISTSSDQSSFTEVIYEKIGVEQAQWNEVIVDIPAAYNNETVYLAFRNHAAGDALLLDDISISGKNM
;
A
#
# COMPACT_ATOMS: atom_id res chain seq x y z
N MET A 1 6.12 -11.16 7.95
CA MET A 1 6.93 -10.97 6.73
C MET A 1 6.45 -9.67 6.11
N VAL A 2 7.37 -8.74 5.81
CA VAL A 2 7.03 -7.49 5.11
C VAL A 2 7.45 -7.68 3.67
N ASN A 3 6.48 -7.64 2.76
CA ASN A 3 6.76 -7.68 1.33
C ASN A 3 6.75 -6.24 0.81
N TYR A 4 7.81 -5.84 0.12
CA TYR A 4 7.93 -4.52 -0.49
C TYR A 4 8.46 -4.63 -1.92
N PHE A 5 8.26 -3.57 -2.68
CA PHE A 5 8.93 -3.34 -3.95
C PHE A 5 9.49 -1.91 -3.96
N GLY A 6 10.57 -1.69 -4.72
CA GLY A 6 11.23 -0.39 -4.85
C GLY A 6 10.96 0.24 -6.22
N ILE A 7 10.67 1.54 -6.25
CA ILE A 7 10.42 2.34 -7.47
C ILE A 7 11.05 3.73 -7.32
N GLU A 8 11.59 4.26 -8.40
CA GLU A 8 12.07 5.66 -8.49
C GLU A 8 10.90 6.59 -8.85
N LEU A 9 10.70 7.65 -8.07
CA LEU A 9 9.63 8.62 -8.28
C LEU A 9 10.16 9.92 -8.89
N LEU A 10 9.63 10.31 -10.06
CA LEU A 10 10.13 11.48 -10.81
C LEU A 10 9.32 12.78 -10.59
N SER A 11 8.13 12.71 -9.99
CA SER A 11 7.20 13.84 -9.80
C SER A 11 6.17 13.55 -8.73
N GLU A 12 5.10 14.36 -8.61
CA GLU A 12 3.90 13.94 -7.86
C GLU A 12 3.35 12.64 -8.46
N ASN A 13 3.21 11.62 -7.62
CA ASN A 13 2.78 10.29 -8.01
C ASN A 13 1.59 9.83 -7.18
N GLN A 14 0.87 8.86 -7.72
CA GLN A 14 -0.24 8.19 -7.07
C GLN A 14 -0.02 6.69 -7.16
N LEU A 15 -0.26 5.99 -6.06
CA LEU A 15 -0.36 4.55 -5.99
C LEU A 15 -1.81 4.15 -6.18
N THR A 16 -2.08 3.23 -7.10
CA THR A 16 -3.37 2.55 -7.21
C THR A 16 -3.21 1.04 -7.06
N PHE A 17 -4.20 0.38 -6.48
CA PHE A 17 -4.26 -1.08 -6.35
C PHE A 17 -5.69 -1.52 -6.02
N TYR A 18 -5.99 -2.79 -6.27
CA TYR A 18 -7.21 -3.42 -5.81
C TYR A 18 -6.94 -4.26 -4.57
N ILE A 19 -7.87 -4.21 -3.60
CA ILE A 19 -7.77 -4.95 -2.35
C ILE A 19 -9.06 -5.71 -2.04
N LYS A 20 -8.92 -6.92 -1.49
CA LYS A 20 -10.03 -7.77 -1.07
C LYS A 20 -9.63 -8.66 0.11
N SER A 21 -10.56 -8.88 1.04
CA SER A 21 -10.40 -9.87 2.11
C SER A 21 -10.85 -11.25 1.64
N THR A 22 -10.19 -12.34 2.06
CA THR A 22 -10.75 -13.69 1.91
C THR A 22 -11.75 -14.04 3.02
N TRP A 23 -11.81 -13.24 4.09
CA TRP A 23 -12.56 -13.52 5.31
C TRP A 23 -13.80 -12.64 5.48
N SER A 24 -14.93 -13.25 5.85
CA SER A 24 -16.24 -12.60 6.01
C SER A 24 -16.39 -11.82 7.32
N GLY A 25 -15.49 -12.00 8.28
CA GLY A 25 -15.61 -11.41 9.62
C GLY A 25 -15.15 -9.95 9.73
N GLY A 26 -14.71 -9.32 8.64
CA GLY A 26 -14.48 -7.86 8.59
C GLY A 26 -13.35 -7.31 9.47
N LEU A 27 -12.37 -8.14 9.84
CA LEU A 27 -11.24 -7.74 10.71
C LEU A 27 -9.91 -7.61 9.96
N GLN A 28 -9.91 -7.68 8.63
CA GLN A 28 -8.68 -7.51 7.87
C GLN A 28 -8.30 -6.03 7.81
N ASN A 29 -7.13 -5.72 8.33
CA ASN A 29 -6.58 -4.37 8.30
C ASN A 29 -5.39 -4.34 7.34
N CYS A 30 -5.41 -3.40 6.42
CA CYS A 30 -4.32 -3.15 5.50
C CYS A 30 -3.71 -1.79 5.77
N THR A 31 -2.40 -1.77 5.93
CA THR A 31 -1.62 -0.54 6.04
C THR A 31 -0.56 -0.52 4.95
N VAL A 32 -0.43 0.60 4.25
CA VAL A 32 0.66 0.85 3.29
C VAL A 32 1.64 1.82 3.90
N TYR A 33 2.90 1.39 3.96
CA TYR A 33 4.02 2.20 4.43
C TYR A 33 4.89 2.64 3.27
N ILE A 34 5.56 3.78 3.45
CA ILE A 34 6.57 4.30 2.55
C ILE A 34 7.92 4.46 3.27
N SER A 35 9.02 4.27 2.55
CA SER A 35 10.37 4.51 3.06
C SER A 35 11.35 4.78 1.92
N THR A 36 12.46 5.48 2.19
CA THR A 36 13.61 5.57 1.26
C THR A 36 14.66 4.47 1.49
N SER A 37 14.46 3.60 2.48
CA SER A 37 15.28 2.40 2.71
C SER A 37 14.44 1.14 2.54
N SER A 38 15.10 0.06 2.12
CA SER A 38 14.53 -1.30 2.03
C SER A 38 14.60 -2.06 3.37
N ASP A 39 15.17 -1.46 4.41
CA ASP A 39 15.28 -2.07 5.73
C ASP A 39 13.89 -2.22 6.36
N GLN A 40 13.57 -3.40 6.91
CA GLN A 40 12.24 -3.63 7.47
C GLN A 40 11.86 -2.60 8.57
N SER A 41 12.83 -2.12 9.33
CA SER A 41 12.61 -1.14 10.41
C SER A 41 12.37 0.29 9.92
N SER A 42 12.64 0.61 8.65
CA SER A 42 12.45 1.96 8.11
C SER A 42 11.02 2.25 7.65
N PHE A 43 10.14 1.24 7.62
CA PHE A 43 8.73 1.38 7.32
C PHE A 43 7.93 1.88 8.54
N THR A 44 8.08 3.16 8.84
CA THR A 44 7.41 3.84 9.97
C THR A 44 6.33 4.83 9.52
N GLU A 45 6.44 5.40 8.32
CA GLU A 45 5.47 6.34 7.77
C GLU A 45 4.33 5.59 7.06
N VAL A 46 3.09 5.93 7.43
CA VAL A 46 1.87 5.36 6.85
C VAL A 46 1.29 6.33 5.82
N ILE A 47 1.08 5.85 4.59
CA ILE A 47 0.40 6.62 3.53
C ILE A 47 -1.04 6.15 3.30
N TYR A 48 -1.40 4.96 3.77
CA TYR A 48 -2.76 4.46 3.71
C TYR A 48 -3.04 3.47 4.85
N GLU A 49 -4.24 3.54 5.42
CA GLU A 49 -4.75 2.56 6.36
C GLU A 49 -6.24 2.31 6.10
N LYS A 50 -6.61 1.04 6.07
CA LYS A 50 -8.01 0.60 6.02
C LYS A 50 -8.25 -0.48 7.06
N ILE A 51 -9.20 -0.19 7.94
CA ILE A 51 -9.75 -1.14 8.90
C ILE A 51 -10.97 -1.81 8.25
N GLY A 52 -11.06 -3.14 8.39
CA GLY A 52 -12.19 -3.92 7.93
C GLY A 52 -12.35 -3.94 6.41
N VAL A 53 -11.33 -4.45 5.71
CA VAL A 53 -11.41 -4.72 4.27
C VAL A 53 -12.51 -5.74 4.00
N GLU A 54 -13.39 -5.41 3.05
CA GLU A 54 -14.56 -6.21 2.72
C GLU A 54 -14.21 -7.47 1.91
N GLN A 55 -14.99 -8.53 2.11
CA GLN A 55 -14.75 -9.82 1.47
C GLN A 55 -15.34 -9.92 0.07
N ALA A 56 -16.48 -9.28 -0.18
CA ALA A 56 -17.32 -9.64 -1.33
C ALA A 56 -16.81 -9.05 -2.65
N GLN A 57 -16.10 -7.93 -2.62
CA GLN A 57 -15.77 -7.15 -3.80
C GLN A 57 -14.31 -6.68 -3.76
N TRP A 58 -13.70 -6.61 -4.93
CA TRP A 58 -12.44 -5.89 -5.11
C TRP A 58 -12.71 -4.41 -4.97
N ASN A 59 -11.97 -3.75 -4.08
CA ASN A 59 -12.06 -2.31 -3.86
C ASN A 59 -10.84 -1.65 -4.47
N GLU A 60 -11.06 -0.70 -5.36
CA GLU A 60 -9.98 0.16 -5.85
C GLU A 60 -9.55 1.10 -4.72
N VAL A 61 -8.24 1.20 -4.53
CA VAL A 61 -7.61 2.12 -3.60
C VAL A 61 -6.73 3.06 -4.38
N ILE A 62 -6.84 4.33 -4.05
CA ILE A 62 -6.08 5.42 -4.65
C ILE A 62 -5.40 6.18 -3.52
N VAL A 63 -4.07 6.24 -3.55
CA VAL A 63 -3.25 6.85 -2.50
C VAL A 63 -2.29 7.84 -3.13
N ASP A 64 -2.37 9.09 -2.69
CA ASP A 64 -1.40 10.10 -3.08
C ASP A 64 -0.06 9.85 -2.39
N ILE A 65 1.01 9.80 -3.16
CA ILE A 65 2.36 9.69 -2.59
C ILE A 65 2.79 11.10 -2.13
N PRO A 66 3.26 11.27 -0.88
CA PRO A 66 3.66 12.58 -0.39
C PRO A 66 4.78 13.20 -1.25
N ALA A 67 4.64 14.47 -1.61
CA ALA A 67 5.60 15.18 -2.47
C ALA A 67 7.02 15.28 -1.88
N ALA A 68 7.19 15.00 -0.58
CA ALA A 68 8.49 14.90 0.08
C ALA A 68 9.38 13.76 -0.48
N TYR A 69 8.77 12.81 -1.19
CA TYR A 69 9.46 11.69 -1.84
C TYR A 69 9.72 11.91 -3.34
N ASN A 70 9.47 13.12 -3.86
CA ASN A 70 9.77 13.44 -5.26
C ASN A 70 11.28 13.38 -5.52
N ASN A 71 11.67 12.75 -6.63
CA ASN A 71 13.08 12.50 -7.02
C ASN A 71 13.83 11.57 -6.06
N GLU A 72 13.12 10.80 -5.24
CA GLU A 72 13.69 9.80 -4.37
C GLU A 72 13.38 8.39 -4.90
N THR A 73 14.27 7.44 -4.59
CA THR A 73 13.90 6.02 -4.65
C THR A 73 13.12 5.69 -3.40
N VAL A 74 11.91 5.15 -3.56
CA VAL A 74 11.08 4.71 -2.44
C VAL A 74 10.77 3.24 -2.49
N TYR A 75 10.45 2.71 -1.33
CA TYR A 75 9.95 1.37 -1.12
C TYR A 75 8.57 1.48 -0.50
N LEU A 76 7.62 0.70 -1.05
CA LEU A 76 6.27 0.60 -0.52
C LEU A 76 6.07 -0.77 0.10
N ALA A 77 5.55 -0.81 1.33
CA ALA A 77 5.25 -2.05 2.03
C ALA A 77 3.77 -2.17 2.33
N PHE A 78 3.18 -3.30 1.93
CA PHE A 78 1.80 -3.66 2.25
C PHE A 78 1.80 -4.59 3.45
N ARG A 79 1.07 -4.21 4.50
CA ARG A 79 1.02 -4.95 5.75
C ARG A 79 -0.39 -5.40 6.06
N ASN A 80 -0.59 -6.71 6.14
CA ASN A 80 -1.74 -7.31 6.81
C ASN A 80 -1.45 -7.39 8.32
N HIS A 81 -2.38 -6.92 9.15
CA HIS A 81 -2.26 -6.95 10.61
C HIS A 81 -3.05 -8.10 11.27
N ALA A 82 -3.91 -8.80 10.53
CA ALA A 82 -4.70 -9.89 11.07
C ALA A 82 -3.99 -11.24 10.92
N ALA A 83 -4.09 -12.07 11.96
CA ALA A 83 -3.57 -13.44 11.96
C ALA A 83 -4.64 -14.42 11.46
N GLY A 84 -4.25 -15.34 10.57
CA GLY A 84 -5.08 -16.50 10.19
C GLY A 84 -5.83 -16.37 8.85
N ASP A 85 -5.79 -15.21 8.20
CA ASP A 85 -6.52 -14.93 6.97
C ASP A 85 -5.63 -14.28 5.91
N ALA A 86 -6.06 -14.34 4.64
CA ALA A 86 -5.37 -13.75 3.52
C ALA A 86 -6.01 -12.41 3.12
N LEU A 87 -5.15 -11.42 2.92
CA LEU A 87 -5.46 -10.20 2.20
C LEU A 87 -4.98 -10.38 0.75
N LEU A 88 -5.87 -10.14 -0.20
CA LEU A 88 -5.55 -10.20 -1.62
C LEU A 88 -5.30 -8.79 -2.14
N LEU A 89 -4.27 -8.66 -2.97
CA LEU A 89 -3.86 -7.44 -3.64
C LEU A 89 -3.72 -7.77 -5.13
N ASP A 90 -4.17 -6.87 -6.00
CA ASP A 90 -4.04 -7.02 -7.45
C ASP A 90 -3.91 -5.66 -8.14
N ASP A 91 -3.47 -5.67 -9.40
CA ASP A 91 -3.39 -4.48 -10.27
C ASP A 91 -2.70 -3.27 -9.62
N ILE A 92 -1.55 -3.51 -8.98
CA ILE A 92 -0.74 -2.46 -8.35
C ILE A 92 -0.08 -1.61 -9.44
N SER A 93 -0.34 -0.31 -9.42
CA SER A 93 0.27 0.65 -10.34
C SER A 93 0.75 1.91 -9.62
N ILE A 94 1.83 2.50 -10.13
CA ILE A 94 2.25 3.86 -9.77
C ILE A 94 2.21 4.69 -11.04
N SER A 95 1.53 5.84 -10.97
CA SER A 95 1.41 6.78 -12.07
C SER A 95 1.64 8.20 -11.60
N GLY A 96 2.16 9.06 -12.47
CA GLY A 96 2.18 10.50 -12.23
C GLY A 96 0.76 11.02 -12.03
N LYS A 97 0.57 11.98 -11.12
CA LYS A 97 -0.70 12.71 -11.03
C LYS A 97 -0.86 13.54 -12.30
N ASN A 98 -1.88 13.23 -13.11
CA ASN A 98 -2.31 14.16 -14.15
C ASN A 98 -2.92 15.39 -13.45
N MET A 99 -2.27 16.54 -13.60
CA MET A 99 -2.83 17.84 -13.22
C MET A 99 -4.02 18.22 -14.12
#